data_AF-A0A5E4CCG1-F1
#
_entry.id   AF-A0A5E4CCG1-F1
#
_cell.length_a   1.000
_cell.length_b   1.000
_cell.length_c   1.000
_cell.angle_alpha   90.00
_cell.angle_beta   90.00
_cell.angle_gamma   90.00
#
_symmetry.space_group_name_H-M   'P 1'
#
loop_
_entity.id
_entity.type
_entity.pdbx_description
1 polymer ?
#
loop_
_entity_poly.entity_id
_entity_poly.type
_entity_poly.pdbx_seq_one_letter_code
_entity_poly.pdbx_strand_id
1 'polypeptide(L)'
;MFSLHDLGKVGEVIVTKDDAMLLKGKGDEAQTEKHIQEITEQLETTNSEYEKEKLNERLAKLSDGVAGLKVGGTSNVEVNEKKDKVTDALNATRAAVEEDIVLGGGMCSASVHSSLGLTNSG
;
A
#
# COMPACT_ATOMS: atom_id res chain seq x y z
N MET A 1 25.90 -5.29 25.54
CA MET A 1 26.86 -5.40 24.43
C MET A 1 26.07 -6.00 23.27
N PHE A 2 25.60 -5.18 22.34
CA PHE A 2 24.79 -5.65 21.22
C PHE A 2 25.72 -6.28 20.17
N SER A 3 25.39 -7.48 19.72
CA SER A 3 26.12 -8.20 18.69
C SER A 3 25.40 -8.09 17.35
N LEU A 4 26.12 -8.34 16.25
CA LEU A 4 25.55 -8.42 14.90
C LEU A 4 24.44 -9.50 14.78
N HIS A 5 24.37 -10.42 15.73
CA HIS A 5 23.31 -11.43 15.83
C HIS A 5 21.99 -10.88 16.38
N ASP A 6 22.01 -9.75 17.08
CA ASP A 6 20.80 -9.10 17.64
C ASP A 6 20.11 -8.19 16.61
N LEU A 7 20.77 -7.94 15.46
CA LEU A 7 20.30 -7.06 14.40
C LEU A 7 19.56 -7.84 13.31
N GLY A 8 18.43 -7.31 12.86
CA GLY A 8 17.66 -7.85 11.73
C GLY A 8 18.38 -7.70 10.38
N LYS A 9 18.08 -8.60 9.45
CA LYS A 9 18.63 -8.57 8.08
C LYS A 9 17.52 -8.26 7.07
N VAL A 10 17.77 -7.27 6.22
CA VAL A 10 16.84 -6.83 5.16
C VAL A 10 17.60 -6.75 3.84
N GLY A 11 16.97 -7.15 2.74
CA GLY A 11 17.58 -7.16 1.42
C GLY A 11 17.64 -5.78 0.77
N GLU A 12 16.55 -5.01 0.84
CA GLU A 12 16.45 -3.69 0.25
C GLU A 12 15.58 -2.79 1.13
N VAL A 13 15.97 -1.53 1.30
CA VAL A 13 15.25 -0.56 2.14
C VAL A 13 14.97 0.67 1.30
N ILE A 14 13.69 1.04 1.19
CA ILE A 14 13.25 2.24 0.49
C ILE A 14 12.69 3.19 1.55
N VAL A 15 13.28 4.37 1.67
CA VAL A 15 12.84 5.40 2.61
C VAL A 15 12.33 6.60 1.82
N THR A 16 11.07 6.95 2.04
CA THR A 16 10.44 8.17 1.54
C THR A 16 10.31 9.18 2.70
N LYS A 17 9.70 10.34 2.44
CA LYS A 17 9.53 11.38 3.48
C LYS A 17 8.63 10.89 4.62
N ASP A 18 7.61 10.12 4.29
CA ASP A 18 6.53 9.76 5.21
C ASP A 18 6.55 8.25 5.55
N ASP A 19 7.17 7.40 4.71
CA ASP A 19 7.16 5.94 4.87
C ASP A 19 8.54 5.30 4.71
N ALA A 20 8.71 4.12 5.32
CA ALA A 20 9.86 3.25 5.11
C ALA A 20 9.40 1.84 4.77
N MET A 21 9.88 1.31 3.63
CA MET A 21 9.57 -0.03 3.15
C MET A 21 10.81 -0.92 3.30
N LEU A 22 10.65 -2.04 4.00
CA LEU A 22 11.67 -3.06 4.20
C LEU A 22 11.35 -4.26 3.31
N LEU A 23 12.16 -4.49 2.27
CA LEU A 23 11.95 -5.51 1.26
C LEU A 23 12.89 -6.70 1.48
N LYS A 24 12.37 -7.91 1.29
CA LYS A 24 13.13 -9.18 1.38
C LYS A 24 13.86 -9.32 2.72
N GLY A 25 13.12 -9.19 3.82
CA GLY A 25 13.62 -9.55 5.15
C GLY A 25 14.06 -11.02 5.17
N LYS A 26 15.20 -11.32 5.81
CA LYS A 26 15.65 -12.71 6.07
C LYS A 26 15.30 -13.13 7.51
N GLY A 27 14.11 -12.74 7.95
CA GLY A 27 13.55 -13.20 9.22
C GLY A 27 13.12 -14.67 9.12
N ASP A 28 12.98 -15.31 10.28
CA ASP A 28 12.43 -16.66 10.34
C ASP A 28 10.90 -16.60 10.10
N GLU A 29 10.43 -17.23 9.02
CA GLU A 29 9.01 -17.27 8.65
C GLU A 29 8.18 -17.85 9.80
N ALA A 30 8.70 -18.83 10.55
CA ALA A 30 8.03 -19.43 11.69
C ALA A 30 7.84 -18.45 12.86
N GLN A 31 8.74 -17.48 13.03
CA GLN A 31 8.56 -16.43 14.04
C GLN A 31 7.50 -15.41 13.61
N THR A 32 7.45 -15.09 12.31
CA THR A 32 6.41 -14.20 11.76
C THR A 32 5.02 -14.83 11.88
N GLU A 33 4.87 -16.11 11.55
CA GLU A 33 3.59 -16.84 11.71
C GLU A 33 3.12 -16.90 13.15
N LYS A 34 4.03 -17.15 14.11
CA LYS A 34 3.71 -17.10 15.55
C LYS A 34 3.19 -15.74 15.96
N HIS A 35 3.83 -14.65 15.52
CA HIS A 35 3.37 -13.30 15.83
C HIS A 35 2.00 -12.99 15.21
N ILE A 36 1.72 -13.50 14.00
CA ILE A 36 0.40 -13.35 13.37
C ILE A 36 -0.67 -14.08 14.20
N GLN A 37 -0.39 -15.30 14.66
CA GLN A 37 -1.30 -16.06 15.53
C GLN A 37 -1.55 -15.33 16.86
N GLU A 38 -0.49 -14.87 17.53
CA GLU A 38 -0.62 -14.11 18.78
C GLU A 38 -1.48 -12.85 18.63
N ILE A 39 -1.31 -12.09 17.54
CA ILE A 39 -2.11 -10.89 17.26
C ILE A 39 -3.56 -11.25 16.95
N THR A 40 -3.79 -12.38 16.28
CA THR A 40 -5.15 -12.87 15.95
C THR A 40 -5.90 -13.25 17.22
N GLU A 41 -5.26 -13.98 18.14
CA GLU A 41 -5.81 -14.31 19.45
C GLU A 41 -6.11 -13.06 20.31
N GLN A 42 -5.23 -12.05 20.26
CA GLN A 42 -5.47 -10.76 20.93
C GLN A 42 -6.68 -10.03 20.34
N LEU A 43 -6.89 -10.12 19.02
CA LEU A 43 -8.04 -9.52 18.33
C LEU A 43 -9.38 -10.11 18.77
N GLU A 44 -9.41 -11.42 19.08
CA GLU A 44 -10.60 -12.11 19.57
C GLU A 44 -10.93 -11.79 21.03
N THR A 45 -9.91 -11.54 21.86
CA THR A 45 -10.08 -11.26 23.30
C THR A 45 -10.34 -9.79 23.61
N THR A 46 -9.91 -8.88 22.74
CA THR A 46 -10.11 -7.44 22.89
C THR A 46 -11.56 -7.05 22.58
N ASN A 47 -12.17 -6.25 23.46
CA ASN A 47 -13.52 -5.69 23.27
C ASN A 47 -13.51 -4.20 22.86
N SER A 48 -12.34 -3.55 22.84
CA SER A 48 -12.19 -2.15 22.45
C SER A 48 -12.04 -2.03 20.93
N GLU A 49 -12.90 -1.25 20.30
CA GLU A 49 -12.91 -1.03 18.85
C GLU A 49 -11.62 -0.35 18.38
N TYR A 50 -11.08 0.58 19.17
CA TYR A 50 -9.79 1.24 18.92
C TYR A 50 -8.61 0.25 18.89
N GLU A 51 -8.59 -0.70 19.83
CA GLU A 51 -7.52 -1.70 19.88
C GLU A 51 -7.67 -2.72 18.74
N LYS A 52 -8.89 -3.11 18.37
CA LYS A 52 -9.13 -3.96 17.20
C LYS A 52 -8.63 -3.31 15.92
N GLU A 53 -8.89 -2.02 15.72
CA GLU A 53 -8.40 -1.28 14.55
C GLU A 53 -6.87 -1.27 14.49
N LYS A 54 -6.20 -1.00 15.61
CA LYS A 54 -4.73 -0.98 15.67
C LYS A 54 -4.10 -2.36 15.51
N LEU A 55 -4.72 -3.40 16.04
CA LEU A 55 -4.26 -4.79 15.85
C LEU A 55 -4.46 -5.23 14.40
N ASN A 56 -5.58 -4.86 13.76
CA ASN A 56 -5.81 -5.11 12.34
C ASN A 56 -4.79 -4.39 11.44
N GLU A 57 -4.47 -3.12 11.71
CA GLU A 57 -3.40 -2.40 10.97
C GLU A 57 -2.06 -3.14 11.05
N ARG A 58 -1.74 -3.69 12.22
CA ARG A 58 -0.48 -4.42 12.44
C ARG A 58 -0.50 -5.80 11.80
N LEU A 59 -1.63 -6.51 11.88
CA LEU A 59 -1.84 -7.79 11.22
C LEU A 59 -1.73 -7.66 9.70
N ALA A 60 -2.36 -6.62 9.13
CA ALA A 60 -2.25 -6.31 7.70
C ALA A 60 -0.79 -6.08 7.31
N LYS A 61 -0.03 -5.27 8.05
CA LYS A 61 1.41 -5.04 7.76
C LYS A 61 2.29 -6.29 7.86
N LEU A 62 1.89 -7.29 8.64
CA LEU A 62 2.62 -8.56 8.77
C LEU A 62 2.18 -9.61 7.76
N SER A 63 0.90 -9.61 7.37
CA SER A 63 0.30 -10.60 6.48
C SER A 63 0.40 -10.18 5.01
N ASP A 64 0.14 -8.90 4.72
CA ASP A 64 0.35 -8.31 3.40
C ASP A 64 1.83 -8.01 3.22
N GLY A 65 2.55 -9.05 2.82
CA GLY A 65 3.93 -8.92 2.38
C GLY A 65 4.08 -7.94 1.21
N VAL A 66 5.31 -7.51 0.93
CA VAL A 66 5.54 -6.54 -0.15
C VAL A 66 5.74 -7.26 -1.49
N ALA A 67 4.83 -7.02 -2.44
CA ALA A 67 4.94 -7.52 -3.81
C ALA A 67 5.81 -6.58 -4.67
N GLY A 68 6.85 -7.12 -5.31
CA GLY A 68 7.72 -6.37 -6.22
C GLY A 68 7.45 -6.69 -7.69
N LEU A 69 7.05 -5.69 -8.48
CA LEU A 69 6.89 -5.80 -9.93
C LEU A 69 8.22 -5.53 -10.64
N LYS A 70 8.74 -6.53 -11.37
CA LYS A 70 9.93 -6.39 -12.21
C LYS A 70 9.53 -6.11 -13.65
N VAL A 71 9.74 -4.87 -14.10
CA VAL A 71 9.48 -4.47 -15.49
C VAL A 71 10.76 -4.62 -16.31
N GLY A 72 10.71 -5.42 -17.38
CA GLY A 72 11.83 -5.67 -18.28
C GLY A 72 11.61 -5.13 -19.70
N GLY A 73 12.69 -4.99 -20.46
CA GLY A 73 12.70 -4.45 -21.82
C GLY A 73 14.04 -4.62 -22.50
N THR A 74 14.10 -4.35 -23.80
CA THR A 74 15.28 -4.60 -24.65
C THR A 74 16.28 -3.45 -24.60
N SER A 75 15.79 -2.23 -24.36
CA SER A 75 16.58 -1.00 -24.26
C SER A 75 16.20 -0.21 -23.00
N ASN A 76 17.14 0.56 -22.45
CA ASN A 76 16.92 1.39 -21.27
C ASN A 76 15.73 2.35 -21.43
N VAL A 77 15.53 2.86 -22.64
CA VAL A 77 14.41 3.79 -22.94
C VAL A 77 13.06 3.07 -22.84
N GLU A 78 12.95 1.86 -23.38
CA GLU A 78 11.73 1.06 -23.32
C GLU A 78 11.40 0.63 -21.89
N VAL A 79 12.42 0.28 -21.09
CA VAL A 79 12.24 -0.11 -19.68
C VAL A 79 11.68 1.05 -18.88
N ASN A 80 12.24 2.25 -19.05
CA ASN A 80 11.76 3.44 -18.34
C ASN A 80 10.34 3.80 -18.75
N GLU A 81 10.03 3.80 -20.05
CA GLU A 81 8.67 4.10 -20.51
C GLU A 81 7.64 3.10 -19.97
N LYS A 82 7.96 1.80 -19.99
CA LYS A 82 7.09 0.77 -19.41
C LYS A 82 6.96 0.90 -17.90
N LYS A 83 8.05 1.24 -17.20
CA LYS A 83 8.03 1.46 -15.76
C LYS A 83 7.12 2.62 -15.39
N ASP A 84 7.21 3.74 -16.11
CA ASP A 84 6.37 4.92 -15.86
C ASP A 84 4.90 4.59 -16.11
N LYS A 85 4.58 3.91 -17.22
CA LYS A 85 3.21 3.45 -17.52
C LYS A 85 2.64 2.51 -16.45
N VAL A 86 3.44 1.55 -15.98
CA VAL A 86 3.02 0.60 -14.94
C VAL A 86 2.81 1.31 -13.61
N THR A 87 3.68 2.28 -13.27
CA THR A 87 3.57 3.05 -12.03
C THR A 87 2.31 3.92 -12.04
N ASP A 88 2.02 4.58 -13.16
CA ASP A 88 0.82 5.39 -13.35
C ASP A 88 -0.45 4.54 -13.27
N ALA A 89 -0.49 3.40 -14.00
CA ALA A 89 -1.61 2.49 -13.95
C ALA A 89 -1.86 1.92 -12.55
N LEU A 90 -0.81 1.54 -11.83
CA LEU A 90 -0.92 1.01 -10.47
C LEU A 90 -1.50 2.07 -9.52
N ASN A 91 -1.01 3.31 -9.59
CA ASN A 91 -1.54 4.40 -8.78
C ASN A 91 -3.00 4.72 -9.13
N ALA A 92 -3.36 4.73 -10.42
CA ALA A 92 -4.74 4.96 -10.86
C ALA A 92 -5.70 3.86 -10.37
N THR A 93 -5.30 2.59 -10.48
CA THR A 93 -6.12 1.47 -9.99
C THR A 93 -6.24 1.47 -8.47
N ARG A 94 -5.19 1.84 -7.75
CA ARG A 94 -5.23 1.98 -6.29
C ARG A 94 -6.22 3.07 -5.87
N ALA A 95 -6.14 4.25 -6.48
CA ALA A 95 -7.09 5.34 -6.21
C ALA A 95 -8.53 4.94 -6.55
N ALA A 96 -8.74 4.25 -7.68
CA ALA A 96 -10.06 3.77 -8.09
C ALA A 96 -10.67 2.73 -7.14
N VAL A 97 -9.84 1.94 -6.45
CA VAL A 97 -10.30 0.98 -5.42
C VAL A 97 -10.63 1.71 -4.11
N GLU A 98 -9.91 2.77 -3.78
CA GLU A 98 -10.12 3.54 -2.55
C GLU A 98 -11.35 4.48 -2.63
N GLU A 99 -11.58 5.13 -3.78
CA GLU A 99 -12.61 6.17 -3.95
C GLU A 99 -13.75 5.80 -4.91
N ASP A 100 -13.78 4.56 -5.41
CA ASP A 100 -14.65 4.11 -6.51
C ASP A 100 -14.44 4.86 -7.84
N ILE A 101 -15.02 4.33 -8.93
CA ILE A 101 -14.80 4.84 -10.29
C ILE A 101 -15.89 5.86 -10.66
N VAL A 102 -15.46 7.06 -11.08
CA VAL A 102 -16.34 8.10 -11.64
C VAL A 102 -16.05 8.36 -13.12
N LEU A 103 -17.00 9.00 -13.80
CA LEU A 103 -16.88 9.35 -15.23
C LEU A 103 -15.77 10.41 -15.45
N GLY A 104 -14.72 10.03 -16.18
CA GLY A 104 -13.60 10.91 -16.51
C GLY A 104 -13.90 12.03 -17.52
N GLY A 105 -12.85 12.66 -18.05
CA GLY A 105 -12.96 13.66 -19.12
C GLY A 105 -13.65 14.96 -18.72
N GLY A 106 -13.73 15.28 -17.42
CA GLY A 106 -14.43 16.46 -16.90
C GLY A 106 -15.96 16.29 -16.83
N MET A 107 -16.51 15.17 -17.30
CA MET A 107 -17.95 14.91 -17.29
C MET A 107 -18.51 14.80 -15.87
N CYS A 108 -17.74 14.25 -14.92
CA CYS A 108 -18.14 14.25 -13.51
C CYS A 108 -18.30 15.69 -12.96
N SER A 109 -17.37 16.60 -13.27
CA SER A 109 -17.46 18.00 -12.85
C SER A 109 -18.66 18.71 -13.49
N ALA A 110 -18.91 18.48 -14.77
CA ALA A 110 -20.07 19.03 -15.48
C ALA A 110 -21.41 18.52 -14.91
N SER A 111 -21.50 17.22 -14.59
CA SER A 111 -22.69 16.63 -13.97
C SER A 111 -22.95 17.23 -12.60
N VAL A 112 -21.93 17.32 -11.75
CA VAL A 112 -22.04 17.91 -10.41
C VAL A 112 -22.42 19.39 -10.50
N HIS A 113 -21.80 20.14 -11.42
CA HIS A 113 -22.14 21.54 -11.67
C HIS A 113 -23.61 21.74 -12.11
N SER A 114 -24.10 20.87 -13.00
CA SER A 114 -25.51 20.90 -13.43
C SER A 114 -26.48 20.55 -12.29
N SER A 115 -26.10 19.61 -11.42
CA SER A 115 -26.91 19.20 -10.26
C SER A 115 -26.96 20.25 -9.15
N LEU A 116 -25.91 21.09 -9.03
CA LEU A 116 -25.81 22.16 -8.05
C LEU A 116 -26.52 23.46 -8.51
N GLY A 117 -27.11 23.49 -9.71
CA GLY A 117 -27.86 24.65 -10.19
C GLY A 117 -27.02 25.90 -10.45
N LEU A 118 -25.69 25.76 -10.56
CA LEU A 118 -24.79 26.85 -10.93
C LEU A 118 -24.87 27.14 -12.45
N THR A 119 -26.07 27.34 -12.99
CA THR A 119 -26.18 27.91 -14.34
C THR A 119 -25.72 29.35 -14.24
N ASN A 120 -24.55 29.63 -14.83
CA ASN A 120 -23.97 30.97 -14.89
C ASN A 120 -25.02 31.95 -15.45
N SER A 121 -25.53 32.83 -14.59
CA SER A 121 -26.21 34.05 -14.98
C SER A 121 -25.19 34.93 -15.69
N GLY A 122 -25.17 34.84 -17.02
CA GLY A 122 -24.49 35.72 -17.95
C GLY A 122 -25.43 36.10 -19.07
#